data_AF-A0AAV5FV84-F1
#
_entry.id   AF-A0AAV5FV84-F1
#
_cell.length_a   1.000
_cell.length_b   1.000
_cell.length_c   1.000
_cell.angle_alpha   90.00
_cell.angle_beta   90.00
_cell.angle_gamma   90.00
#
_symmetry.space_group_name_H-M   'P 1'
#
loop_
_entity.id
_entity.type
_entity.pdbx_description
1 polymer ?
#
loop_
_entity_poly.entity_id
_entity_poly.type
_entity_poly.pdbx_seq_one_letter_code
_entity_poly.pdbx_strand_id
1 'polypeptide(L)'
;MYYANFLSSPEGYFHTVICNVPEFRNTTVNHDLHFISWDHPAKQHPHYLTVEDYDIMVNSNAPFARKFGREDPVLDKIDQELLGRQPDGFVPGGWTDQMNSTVKGGPFTVERVQDLRPGPGADRLKKLITGLITQEGFDDKHCL
;
A
#
# COMPACT_ATOMS: atom_id res chain seq x y z
N MET A 1 -15.36 -0.66 -28.87
CA MET A 1 -14.46 -0.81 -27.70
C MET A 1 -13.03 -0.51 -28.12
N TYR A 2 -12.52 0.70 -27.87
CA TYR A 2 -11.17 1.13 -28.28
C TYR A 2 -10.07 0.34 -27.55
N TYR A 3 -10.19 0.16 -26.24
CA TYR A 3 -9.22 -0.57 -25.41
C TYR A 3 -9.30 -2.10 -25.51
N ALA A 4 -10.17 -2.67 -26.36
CA ALA A 4 -10.24 -4.13 -26.52
C ALA A 4 -9.03 -4.71 -27.28
N ASN A 5 -8.40 -3.90 -28.14
CA ASN A 5 -7.26 -4.30 -28.99
C ASN A 5 -6.02 -3.42 -28.75
N PHE A 6 -5.90 -2.82 -27.58
CA PHE A 6 -4.77 -1.99 -27.20
C PHE A 6 -3.75 -2.82 -26.40
N LEU A 7 -2.45 -2.62 -26.65
CA LEU A 7 -1.41 -3.29 -25.84
C LEU A 7 -1.42 -2.70 -24.43
N SER A 8 -1.39 -3.55 -23.40
CA SER A 8 -1.45 -3.11 -22.00
C SER A 8 -2.67 -2.23 -21.68
N SER A 9 -3.86 -2.60 -22.20
CA SER A 9 -5.10 -1.84 -21.98
C SER A 9 -5.33 -1.33 -20.55
N PRO A 10 -5.05 -2.10 -19.47
CA PRO A 10 -5.24 -1.62 -18.10
C PRO A 10 -4.41 -0.39 -17.74
N GLU A 11 -3.26 -0.17 -18.37
CA GLU A 11 -2.38 0.96 -18.07
C GLU A 11 -2.95 2.30 -18.54
N GLY A 12 -3.85 2.30 -19.53
CA GLY A 12 -4.48 3.53 -20.04
C GLY A 12 -5.99 3.62 -19.80
N TYR A 13 -6.70 2.49 -19.76
CA TYR A 13 -8.16 2.48 -19.79
C TYR A 13 -8.78 3.25 -18.61
N PHE A 14 -8.38 2.92 -17.38
CA PHE A 14 -8.97 3.51 -16.19
C PHE A 14 -8.64 4.99 -16.04
N HIS A 15 -7.39 5.39 -16.33
CA HIS A 15 -6.98 6.79 -16.34
C HIS A 15 -7.79 7.63 -17.34
N THR A 16 -7.98 7.11 -18.56
CA THR A 16 -8.78 7.79 -19.59
C THR A 16 -10.23 7.93 -19.17
N VAL A 17 -10.85 6.85 -18.66
CA VAL A 17 -12.26 6.89 -18.25
C VAL A 17 -12.46 7.84 -17.07
N ILE A 18 -11.67 7.69 -16.00
CA ILE A 18 -11.85 8.48 -14.78
C ILE A 18 -11.64 9.98 -15.00
N CYS A 19 -10.73 10.37 -15.92
CA CYS A 19 -10.53 11.78 -16.25
C CYS A 19 -11.61 12.39 -17.17
N ASN A 20 -12.44 11.58 -17.85
CA ASN A 20 -13.41 12.07 -18.84
C ASN A 20 -14.87 11.91 -18.39
N VAL A 21 -15.10 11.38 -17.18
CA VAL A 21 -16.42 11.22 -16.58
C VAL A 21 -16.63 12.36 -15.57
N PRO A 22 -17.62 13.25 -15.78
CA PRO A 22 -17.84 14.42 -14.91
C PRO A 22 -17.96 14.11 -13.42
N GLU A 23 -18.53 12.95 -13.09
CA GLU A 23 -18.76 12.47 -11.72
C GLU A 23 -17.46 12.22 -10.93
N PHE A 24 -16.33 12.00 -11.61
CA PHE A 24 -15.03 11.76 -10.98
C PHE A 24 -14.05 12.95 -11.07
N ARG A 25 -14.50 14.08 -11.62
CA ARG A 25 -13.70 15.31 -11.63
C ARG A 25 -13.41 15.75 -10.20
N ASN A 26 -12.18 16.16 -9.93
CA ASN A 26 -11.70 16.57 -8.60
C ASN A 26 -11.78 15.49 -7.50
N THR A 27 -12.09 14.23 -7.85
CA THR A 27 -12.06 13.10 -6.90
C THR A 27 -10.89 12.16 -7.14
N THR A 28 -9.96 12.55 -8.02
CA THR A 28 -8.81 11.73 -8.38
C THR A 28 -7.57 12.18 -7.62
N VAL A 29 -6.69 11.23 -7.31
CA VAL A 29 -5.37 11.47 -6.72
C VAL A 29 -4.37 10.74 -7.60
N ASN A 30 -3.31 11.42 -8.05
CA ASN A 30 -2.30 10.86 -8.96
C ASN A 30 -1.28 9.99 -8.21
N HIS A 31 -1.77 8.92 -7.58
CA HIS A 31 -0.95 7.95 -6.84
C HIS A 31 -1.70 6.62 -6.72
N ASP A 32 -1.06 5.51 -7.07
CA ASP A 32 -1.68 4.16 -7.09
C ASP A 32 -1.49 3.37 -5.78
N LEU A 33 -0.86 3.99 -4.78
CA LEU A 33 -0.56 3.45 -3.45
C LEU A 33 0.48 2.32 -3.43
N HIS A 34 1.21 2.13 -4.53
CA HIS A 34 2.29 1.15 -4.59
C HIS A 34 3.66 1.84 -4.54
N PHE A 35 4.58 1.22 -3.81
CA PHE A 35 6.00 1.45 -4.03
C PHE A 35 6.49 0.53 -5.15
N ILE A 36 6.99 1.14 -6.24
CA ILE A 36 7.54 0.43 -7.40
C ILE A 36 8.89 1.06 -7.73
N SER A 37 9.94 0.25 -7.67
CA SER A 37 11.30 0.66 -8.06
C SER A 37 11.59 0.22 -9.51
N TRP A 38 12.33 1.05 -10.25
CA TRP A 38 12.70 0.80 -11.64
C TRP A 38 14.21 0.97 -11.81
N ASP A 39 14.82 0.08 -12.58
CA ASP A 39 16.21 0.22 -13.02
C ASP A 39 16.43 1.52 -13.81
N HIS A 40 17.67 1.98 -13.91
CA HIS A 40 18.06 3.10 -14.76
C HIS A 40 19.15 2.65 -15.74
N PRO A 41 18.83 2.51 -17.05
CA PRO A 41 17.54 2.80 -17.71
C PRO A 41 16.44 1.80 -17.35
N ALA A 42 15.17 2.25 -17.41
CA ALA A 42 14.02 1.42 -17.07
C ALA A 42 13.86 0.24 -18.04
N LYS A 43 13.61 -0.95 -17.47
CA LYS A 43 13.30 -2.18 -18.19
C LYS A 43 11.78 -2.30 -18.43
N GLN A 44 11.34 -3.34 -19.14
CA GLN A 44 9.91 -3.63 -19.35
C GLN A 44 9.17 -3.97 -18.04
N HIS A 45 9.87 -4.55 -17.07
CA HIS A 45 9.30 -4.90 -15.77
C HIS A 45 10.05 -4.18 -14.65
N PRO A 46 9.37 -3.83 -13.54
CA PRO A 46 10.01 -3.21 -12.39
C PRO A 46 11.20 -4.02 -11.85
N HIS A 47 12.04 -3.35 -11.08
CA HIS A 47 13.12 -3.97 -10.31
C HIS A 47 12.55 -4.95 -9.26
N TYR A 48 13.31 -6.00 -8.95
CA TYR A 48 12.98 -6.90 -7.84
C TYR A 48 13.47 -6.29 -6.55
N LEU A 49 12.55 -5.96 -5.65
CA LEU A 49 12.88 -5.37 -4.36
C LEU A 49 13.64 -6.39 -3.50
N THR A 50 14.76 -5.95 -2.95
CA THR A 50 15.61 -6.74 -2.04
C THR A 50 15.72 -6.07 -0.67
N VAL A 51 16.52 -6.63 0.24
CA VAL A 51 16.74 -6.06 1.58
C VAL A 51 17.34 -4.65 1.50
N GLU A 52 18.14 -4.35 0.48
CA GLU A 52 18.72 -3.04 0.22
C GLU A 52 17.67 -1.96 -0.09
N ASP A 53 16.52 -2.37 -0.65
CA ASP A 53 15.41 -1.46 -0.97
C ASP A 53 14.44 -1.28 0.21
N TYR A 54 14.63 -2.00 1.32
CA TYR A 54 13.66 -2.05 2.42
C TYR A 54 13.39 -0.66 3.02
N ASP A 55 14.44 0.09 3.35
CA ASP A 55 14.28 1.38 4.02
C ASP A 55 13.57 2.40 3.14
N ILE A 56 13.92 2.46 1.84
CA ILE A 56 13.26 3.37 0.89
C ILE A 56 11.79 2.96 0.66
N MET A 57 11.51 1.67 0.62
CA MET A 57 10.15 1.14 0.51
C MET A 57 9.31 1.53 1.72
N VAL A 58 9.81 1.34 2.95
CA VAL A 58 9.08 1.71 4.17
C VAL A 58 8.90 3.22 4.29
N ASN A 59 9.93 4.00 3.96
CA ASN A 59 9.90 5.46 4.04
C ASN A 59 8.98 6.11 3.00
N SER A 60 8.63 5.39 1.92
CA SER A 60 7.62 5.84 0.96
C SER A 60 6.21 5.99 1.57
N ASN A 61 5.97 5.35 2.72
CA ASN A 61 4.66 5.22 3.38
C ASN A 61 3.58 4.50 2.53
N ALA A 62 3.94 3.94 1.37
CA ALA A 62 3.02 3.18 0.54
C ALA A 62 2.58 1.89 1.27
N PRO A 63 1.28 1.57 1.28
CA PRO A 63 0.77 0.35 1.91
C PRO A 63 1.11 -0.92 1.11
N PHE A 64 1.40 -0.79 -0.18
CA PHE A 64 1.73 -1.91 -1.07
C PHE A 64 3.07 -1.67 -1.75
N ALA A 65 3.73 -2.75 -2.15
CA ALA A 65 4.99 -2.69 -2.89
C ALA A 65 5.07 -3.86 -3.89
N ARG A 66 5.80 -3.66 -4.98
CA ARG A 66 6.11 -4.72 -5.96
C ARG A 66 7.39 -4.42 -6.75
N LYS A 67 8.08 -5.42 -7.30
CA LYS A 67 7.82 -6.87 -7.21
C LYS A 67 8.86 -7.56 -6.33
N PHE A 68 8.50 -8.64 -5.67
CA PHE A 68 9.39 -9.42 -4.82
C PHE A 68 9.87 -10.67 -5.51
N GLY A 69 11.13 -11.03 -5.28
CA GLY A 69 11.66 -12.34 -5.64
C GLY A 69 10.94 -13.43 -4.85
N ARG A 70 10.84 -14.63 -5.43
CA ARG A 70 10.38 -15.78 -4.66
C ARG A 70 11.42 -16.09 -3.58
N GLU A 71 10.97 -16.29 -2.34
CA GLU A 71 11.84 -16.65 -1.21
C GLU A 71 12.95 -15.60 -0.96
N ASP A 72 12.73 -14.35 -1.38
CA ASP A 72 13.67 -13.27 -1.14
C ASP A 72 13.69 -12.89 0.37
N PRO A 73 14.88 -12.72 1.00
CA PRO A 73 14.97 -12.39 2.42
C PRO A 73 14.25 -11.10 2.84
N VAL A 74 13.96 -10.19 1.91
CA VAL A 74 13.16 -8.99 2.21
C VAL A 74 11.75 -9.34 2.69
N LEU A 75 11.19 -10.47 2.24
CA LEU A 75 9.86 -10.93 2.65
C LEU A 75 9.85 -11.30 4.14
N ASP A 76 10.87 -12.00 4.61
CA ASP A 76 11.03 -12.34 6.03
C ASP A 76 11.21 -11.07 6.88
N LYS A 77 11.97 -10.10 6.37
CA LYS A 77 12.16 -8.80 7.03
C LYS A 77 10.84 -8.01 7.11
N ILE A 78 10.02 -8.01 6.07
CA ILE A 78 8.67 -7.40 6.08
C ILE A 78 7.78 -8.08 7.12
N ASP A 79 7.74 -9.41 7.10
CA ASP A 79 6.94 -10.21 8.03
C ASP A 79 7.31 -9.93 9.48
N GLN A 80 8.61 -9.89 9.78
CA GLN A 80 9.11 -9.64 11.13
C GLN A 80 8.90 -8.19 11.58
N GLU A 81 9.32 -7.20 10.78
CA GLU A 81 9.44 -5.81 11.24
C GLU A 81 8.19 -4.97 11.00
N LEU A 82 7.42 -5.24 9.93
CA LEU A 82 6.20 -4.48 9.63
C LEU A 82 4.94 -5.18 10.11
N LEU A 83 4.89 -6.51 9.96
CA LEU A 83 3.70 -7.29 10.25
C LEU A 83 3.75 -7.95 11.63
N GLY A 84 4.92 -8.03 12.27
CA GLY A 84 5.08 -8.69 13.56
C GLY A 84 4.73 -10.17 13.54
N ARG A 85 4.83 -10.80 12.36
CA ARG A 85 4.53 -12.22 12.15
C ARG A 85 5.63 -13.07 12.79
N GLN A 86 5.22 -14.01 13.65
CA GLN A 86 6.14 -15.02 14.19
C GLN A 86 6.48 -16.07 13.12
N PRO A 87 7.64 -16.74 13.21
CA PRO A 87 7.97 -17.87 12.34
C PRO A 87 6.83 -18.89 12.31
N ASP A 88 6.42 -19.32 11.11
CA ASP A 88 5.29 -20.24 10.88
C ASP A 88 3.93 -19.78 11.44
N GLY A 89 3.83 -18.52 11.87
CA GLY A 89 2.63 -17.93 12.45
C GLY A 89 1.77 -17.15 11.46
N PHE A 90 0.69 -16.57 11.97
CA PHE A 90 -0.14 -15.60 11.27
C PHE A 90 0.25 -14.17 11.66
N VAL A 91 -0.04 -13.21 10.78
CA VAL A 91 0.12 -11.78 11.07
C VAL A 91 -0.86 -11.40 12.20
N PRO A 92 -0.38 -10.91 13.36
CA PRO A 92 -1.25 -10.38 14.39
C PRO A 92 -1.95 -9.10 13.89
N GLY A 93 -3.23 -8.96 14.18
CA GLY A 93 -4.05 -7.82 13.84
C GLY A 93 -5.13 -7.60 14.89
N GLY A 94 -6.07 -6.68 14.62
CA GLY A 94 -7.15 -6.38 15.55
C GLY A 94 -7.98 -7.61 15.94
N TRP A 95 -8.03 -8.63 15.08
CA TRP A 95 -8.75 -9.89 15.29
C TRP A 95 -7.99 -10.93 16.12
N THR A 96 -6.73 -10.72 16.44
CA THR A 96 -5.87 -11.69 17.14
C THR A 96 -5.76 -11.29 18.61
N ASP A 97 -6.11 -12.21 19.52
CA ASP A 97 -6.23 -12.02 20.98
C ASP A 97 -4.93 -11.62 21.74
N GLN A 98 -3.89 -11.19 21.04
CA GLN A 98 -2.59 -10.95 21.66
C GLN A 98 -2.45 -9.51 22.15
N MET A 99 -2.93 -9.28 23.36
CA MET A 99 -2.18 -8.42 24.27
C MET A 99 -2.00 -9.12 25.61
N ASN A 100 -0.73 -9.25 25.99
CA ASN A 100 -0.26 -9.66 27.32
C ASN A 100 -1.09 -9.02 28.41
N SER A 101 -2.12 -9.73 28.84
CA SER A 101 -2.91 -9.30 29.96
C SER A 101 -2.25 -9.82 31.22
N THR A 102 -1.64 -8.91 31.96
CA THR A 102 -1.38 -9.07 33.39
C THR A 102 -2.68 -9.20 34.20
N VAL A 103 -3.85 -9.14 33.55
CA VAL A 103 -5.17 -9.38 34.12
C VAL A 103 -5.76 -10.67 33.53
N LYS A 104 -6.06 -11.66 34.37
CA LYS A 104 -6.91 -12.79 33.94
C LYS A 104 -8.24 -12.25 33.40
N GLY A 105 -8.49 -12.31 32.09
CA GLY A 105 -9.78 -11.88 31.53
C GLY A 105 -9.88 -11.79 30.02
N GLY A 106 -10.19 -12.93 29.38
CA GLY A 106 -10.96 -13.05 28.14
C GLY A 106 -10.28 -12.72 26.79
N PRO A 107 -10.69 -13.41 25.69
CA PRO A 107 -10.29 -13.05 24.33
C PRO A 107 -10.80 -11.65 23.96
N PHE A 108 -9.96 -10.84 23.32
CA PHE A 108 -10.38 -9.57 22.72
C PHE A 108 -10.98 -9.85 21.34
N THR A 109 -12.29 -10.09 21.32
CA THR A 109 -13.03 -10.23 20.07
C THR A 109 -13.39 -8.84 19.53
N VAL A 110 -12.97 -8.55 18.29
CA VAL A 110 -13.49 -7.39 17.54
C VAL A 110 -14.93 -7.70 17.15
N GLU A 111 -15.88 -7.11 17.87
CA GLU A 111 -17.31 -7.24 17.56
C GLU A 111 -17.79 -6.14 16.62
N ARG A 112 -17.18 -4.95 16.69
CA ARG A 112 -17.57 -3.78 15.88
C ARG A 112 -16.36 -3.12 15.25
N VAL A 113 -16.58 -2.45 14.12
CA VAL A 113 -15.53 -1.71 13.39
C VAL A 113 -14.89 -0.64 14.26
N GLN A 114 -15.63 -0.03 15.19
CA GLN A 114 -15.11 0.99 16.11
C GLN A 114 -14.11 0.44 17.13
N ASP A 115 -14.08 -0.87 17.35
CA ASP A 115 -13.17 -1.52 18.30
C ASP A 115 -11.78 -1.73 17.67
N LEU A 116 -11.64 -1.56 16.34
CA LEU A 116 -10.36 -1.60 15.64
C LEU A 116 -9.49 -0.39 16.02
N ARG A 117 -8.24 -0.69 16.39
CA ARG A 117 -7.25 0.34 16.72
C ARG A 117 -6.25 0.51 15.57
N PRO A 118 -6.00 1.74 15.09
CA PRO A 118 -4.96 2.00 14.11
C PRO A 118 -3.59 1.57 14.65
N GLY A 119 -2.87 0.77 13.85
CA GLY A 119 -1.47 0.42 14.11
C GLY A 119 -0.49 1.30 13.33
N PRO A 120 0.83 1.03 13.43
CA PRO A 120 1.85 1.81 12.73
C PRO A 120 1.67 1.89 11.21
N GLY A 121 1.12 0.84 10.59
CA GLY A 121 0.79 0.84 9.16
C GLY A 121 -0.30 1.85 8.79
N ALA A 122 -1.30 2.02 9.66
CA ALA A 122 -2.35 3.03 9.46
C ALA A 122 -1.78 4.45 9.59
N ASP A 123 -0.83 4.67 10.50
CA ASP A 123 -0.14 5.95 10.64
C ASP A 123 0.68 6.30 9.39
N ARG A 124 1.39 5.32 8.81
CA ARG A 124 2.10 5.50 7.52
C ARG A 124 1.13 5.87 6.41
N LEU A 125 0.05 5.10 6.24
CA LEU A 125 -0.95 5.39 5.21
C LEU A 125 -1.57 6.80 5.39
N LYS A 126 -1.89 7.18 6.64
CA LYS A 126 -2.39 8.52 6.93
C LYS A 126 -1.40 9.61 6.51
N LYS A 127 -0.10 9.42 6.78
CA LYS A 127 0.96 10.36 6.35
C LYS A 127 1.00 10.48 4.83
N LEU A 128 0.97 9.35 4.10
CA LEU A 128 0.94 9.35 2.63
C LEU A 128 -0.28 10.11 2.09
N ILE A 129 -1.48 9.74 2.52
CA ILE A 129 -2.73 10.35 2.03
C ILE A 129 -2.76 11.84 2.34
N THR A 130 -2.40 12.23 3.57
CA THR A 130 -2.34 13.64 3.95
C THR A 130 -1.36 14.40 3.06
N GLY A 131 -0.16 13.85 2.85
CA GLY A 131 0.85 14.47 1.98
C GLY A 131 0.38 14.64 0.53
N LEU A 132 -0.34 13.66 -0.02
CA LEU A 132 -0.87 13.71 -1.37
C LEU A 132 -1.94 14.80 -1.53
N ILE A 133 -2.90 14.88 -0.60
CA ILE A 133 -4.03 15.84 -0.71
C ILE A 133 -3.64 17.26 -0.30
N THR A 134 -2.57 17.45 0.48
CA THR A 134 -2.06 18.78 0.84
C THR A 134 -0.89 19.22 -0.05
N GLN A 135 -0.55 18.47 -1.10
CA GLN A 135 0.57 18.78 -1.96
C GLN A 135 0.32 20.10 -2.71
N GLU A 136 1.34 20.96 -2.80
CA GLU A 136 1.26 22.17 -3.62
C GLU A 136 0.99 21.80 -5.10
N GLY A 137 0.04 22.50 -5.71
CA GLY A 137 -0.43 22.20 -7.06
C GLY A 137 -1.20 20.87 -7.15
N PHE A 138 -1.87 20.42 -6.08
CA PHE A 138 -2.75 19.26 -6.13
C PHE A 138 -3.79 19.40 -7.25
N ASP A 139 -4.40 20.58 -7.37
CA ASP A 139 -5.40 20.91 -8.39
C ASP A 139 -4.85 20.80 -9.83
N ASP A 140 -3.53 20.96 -10.03
CA ASP A 140 -2.87 20.82 -11.33
C ASP A 140 -2.47 19.36 -11.64
N LYS A 141 -2.56 18.47 -10.67
CA LYS A 141 -2.03 17.09 -10.73
C LYS A 141 -3.11 16.02 -10.77
N HIS A 142 -4.39 16.40 -10.72
CA HIS A 142 -5.51 15.48 -10.85
C HIS A 142 -6.36 15.80 -12.08
N CYS A 143 -7.27 14.89 -12.45
CA CYS A 143 -8.17 15.15 -13.58
C CYS A 143 -9.13 16.30 -13.22
N LEU A 144 -9.17 17.33 -14.06
CA LEU A 144 -10.08 18.48 -13.97
C LEU A 144 -11.33 18.33 -14.85
#